data_AF-A0A954VAE1-F1
#
_entry.id   AF-A0A954VAE1-F1
#
_cell.length_a   1.000
_cell.length_b   1.000
_cell.length_c   1.000
_cell.angle_alpha   90.00
_cell.angle_beta   90.00
_cell.angle_gamma   90.00
#
_symmetry.space_group_name_H-M   'P 1'
#
loop_
_entity.id
_entity.type
_entity.pdbx_description
1 polymer ?
#
loop_
_entity_poly.entity_id
_entity_poly.type
_entity_poly.pdbx_seq_one_letter_code
_entity_poly.pdbx_strand_id
1 'polypeptide(L)'
;MTKAITSLSTIVGIVAMAATFFSPVEAARRQDPVSLLCSVQIVHEFRAQDGTVLRTETYDQDFVVVEGTPFVDDYSTVTREKIFRASASQIGRDAVLSVDWFADVSTFDSADFSTELTLLRNQAQGLTSASHTYSTSSGHARTSYTITAFRN
;
A
#
# COMPACT_ATOMS: atom_id res chain seq x y z
N MET A 1 25.74 -73.62 61.50
CA MET A 1 26.07 -72.31 60.90
C MET A 1 24.78 -71.58 60.59
N THR A 2 24.64 -70.24 60.53
CA THR A 2 25.38 -69.12 61.15
C THR A 2 24.57 -67.83 60.84
N LYS A 3 24.31 -66.98 61.85
CA LYS A 3 23.73 -65.62 61.75
C LYS A 3 22.27 -65.46 61.27
N ALA A 4 21.73 -64.29 61.60
CA ALA A 4 20.43 -63.70 61.23
C ALA A 4 20.66 -62.20 60.94
N ILE A 5 19.59 -61.39 60.83
CA ILE A 5 19.58 -59.91 60.62
C ILE A 5 20.24 -59.48 59.27
N THR A 6 19.98 -58.35 58.60
CA THR A 6 19.13 -57.13 58.74
C THR A 6 18.60 -56.78 57.31
N SER A 7 17.99 -55.65 56.90
CA SER A 7 17.73 -54.30 57.43
C SER A 7 16.52 -53.64 56.72
N LEU A 8 16.15 -52.41 57.13
CA LEU A 8 15.32 -51.47 56.36
C LEU A 8 16.16 -50.70 55.32
N SER A 9 15.50 -50.07 54.34
CA SER A 9 15.86 -48.71 53.86
C SER A 9 14.67 -48.00 53.21
N THR A 10 14.45 -46.75 53.59
CA THR A 10 13.39 -45.86 53.07
C THR A 10 14.01 -44.82 52.13
N ILE A 11 13.29 -44.41 51.07
CA ILE A 11 13.62 -43.22 50.27
C ILE A 11 12.37 -42.32 50.18
N VAL A 12 12.57 -41.01 50.12
CA VAL A 12 11.56 -39.98 50.37
C VAL A 12 11.39 -39.02 49.19
N GLY A 13 10.15 -38.91 48.68
CA GLY A 13 9.51 -37.70 48.16
C GLY A 13 10.03 -37.02 46.87
N ILE A 14 9.13 -36.29 46.18
CA ILE A 14 9.16 -34.82 45.98
C ILE A 14 8.08 -34.36 44.96
N VAL A 15 7.28 -33.35 45.36
CA VAL A 15 6.78 -32.13 44.65
C VAL A 15 6.71 -32.18 43.09
N ALA A 16 5.65 -31.75 42.39
CA ALA A 16 4.98 -30.44 42.49
C ALA A 16 3.54 -30.36 41.94
N MET A 17 2.82 -29.30 42.32
CA MET A 17 1.70 -28.75 41.54
C MET A 17 2.23 -27.88 40.39
N ALA A 18 1.52 -27.86 39.26
CA ALA A 18 1.66 -26.83 38.23
C ALA A 18 0.29 -26.21 37.97
N ALA A 19 0.19 -24.88 38.01
CA ALA A 19 -1.07 -24.17 37.84
C ALA A 19 -1.51 -24.12 36.37
N THR A 20 -2.82 -24.23 36.13
CA THR A 20 -3.41 -23.97 34.81
C THR A 20 -3.33 -22.47 34.50
N PHE A 21 -2.36 -22.07 33.68
CA PHE A 21 -2.26 -20.70 33.17
C PHE A 21 -3.43 -20.39 32.21
N PHE A 22 -4.51 -19.85 32.77
CA PHE A 22 -5.50 -19.12 31.98
C PHE A 22 -4.90 -17.79 31.53
N SER A 23 -4.16 -17.81 30.42
CA SER A 23 -3.87 -16.58 29.68
C SER A 23 -5.19 -15.97 29.25
N PRO A 24 -5.48 -14.69 29.55
CA PRO A 24 -6.61 -14.02 28.92
C PRO A 24 -6.32 -13.98 27.42
N VAL A 25 -7.22 -14.56 26.62
CA VAL A 25 -7.25 -14.25 25.19
C VAL A 25 -7.73 -12.80 25.10
N GLU A 26 -6.78 -11.88 25.06
CA GLU A 26 -7.07 -10.52 24.62
C GLU A 26 -7.64 -10.64 23.21
N ALA A 27 -8.95 -10.43 23.11
CA ALA A 27 -9.64 -10.41 21.83
C ALA A 27 -9.04 -9.24 21.04
N ALA A 28 -8.09 -9.56 20.16
CA ALA A 28 -7.47 -8.61 19.26
C ALA A 28 -8.61 -7.87 18.55
N ARG A 29 -8.79 -6.60 18.90
CA ARG A 29 -9.82 -5.77 18.28
C ARG A 29 -9.46 -5.71 16.81
N ARG A 30 -10.21 -6.45 16.00
CA ARG A 30 -10.18 -6.33 14.55
C ARG A 30 -10.50 -4.87 14.26
N GLN A 31 -9.47 -4.07 13.99
CA GLN A 31 -9.67 -2.76 13.38
C GLN A 31 -10.35 -3.04 12.05
N ASP A 32 -11.43 -2.31 11.79
CA ASP A 32 -12.07 -2.36 10.48
C ASP A 32 -11.02 -1.93 9.43
N PRO A 33 -10.88 -2.69 8.31
CA PRO A 33 -9.84 -2.43 7.33
C PRO A 33 -10.01 -1.03 6.76
N VAL A 34 -8.91 -0.30 6.60
CA VAL A 34 -8.97 1.07 6.08
C VAL A 34 -9.63 1.10 4.70
N SER A 35 -10.71 1.87 4.59
CA SER A 35 -11.37 2.21 3.32
C SER A 35 -11.06 3.66 2.98
N LEU A 36 -10.59 3.90 1.76
CA LEU A 36 -10.37 5.25 1.23
C LEU A 36 -11.22 5.46 -0.03
N LEU A 37 -11.93 6.58 -0.09
CA LEU A 37 -12.54 7.10 -1.31
C LEU A 37 -11.53 8.08 -1.93
N CYS A 38 -11.11 7.84 -3.16
CA CYS A 38 -10.01 8.54 -3.81
C CYS A 38 -10.42 9.09 -5.17
N SER A 39 -9.73 10.13 -5.60
CA SER A 39 -9.84 10.70 -6.94
C SER A 39 -8.44 11.01 -7.46
N VAL A 40 -8.14 10.60 -8.69
CA VAL A 40 -6.84 10.79 -9.33
C VAL A 40 -6.99 11.41 -10.70
N GLN A 41 -6.24 12.48 -10.96
CA GLN A 41 -6.06 13.06 -12.28
C GLN A 41 -4.58 13.02 -12.64
N ILE A 42 -4.25 12.43 -13.79
CA ILE A 42 -2.90 12.34 -14.35
C ILE A 42 -2.96 12.90 -15.76
N VAL A 43 -2.11 13.88 -16.05
CA VAL A 43 -1.97 14.53 -17.35
C VAL A 43 -0.57 14.28 -17.87
N HIS A 44 -0.45 13.73 -19.07
CA HIS A 44 0.80 13.62 -19.81
C HIS A 44 0.71 14.45 -21.09
N GLU A 45 1.63 15.40 -21.27
CA GLU A 45 1.60 16.40 -22.33
C GLU A 45 2.92 16.40 -23.11
N PHE A 46 2.86 16.33 -24.43
CA PHE A 46 4.01 16.50 -25.31
C PHE A 46 3.90 17.81 -26.10
N ARG A 47 4.95 18.62 -26.04
CA ARG A 47 5.07 19.92 -26.70
C ARG A 47 6.23 19.94 -27.69
N ALA A 48 6.08 20.66 -28.79
CA ALA A 48 7.18 21.02 -29.67
C ALA A 48 8.17 22.00 -28.99
N GLN A 49 9.34 22.21 -29.61
CA GLN A 49 10.37 23.15 -29.14
C GLN A 49 9.88 24.62 -29.07
N ASP A 50 8.82 24.98 -29.80
CA ASP A 50 8.18 26.31 -29.74
C ASP A 50 7.13 26.44 -28.62
N GLY A 51 6.91 25.37 -27.84
CA GLY A 51 5.92 25.30 -26.77
C GLY A 51 4.53 24.84 -27.20
N THR A 52 4.27 24.64 -28.50
CA THR A 52 2.99 24.15 -29.03
C THR A 52 2.67 22.76 -28.49
N VAL A 53 1.49 22.58 -27.88
CA VAL A 53 1.01 21.24 -27.47
C VAL A 53 0.71 20.43 -28.72
N LEU A 54 1.44 19.34 -28.91
CA LEU A 54 1.20 18.37 -30.00
C LEU A 54 0.26 17.26 -29.56
N ARG A 55 0.24 16.93 -28.27
CA ARG A 55 -0.62 15.90 -27.69
C ARG A 55 -0.79 16.11 -26.18
N THR A 56 -2.01 15.92 -25.70
CA THR A 56 -2.31 15.70 -24.28
C THR A 56 -3.00 14.36 -24.14
N GLU A 57 -2.60 13.60 -23.13
CA GLU A 57 -3.29 12.43 -22.63
C GLU A 57 -3.71 12.69 -21.18
N THR A 58 -4.85 12.15 -20.77
CA THR A 58 -5.37 12.33 -19.41
C THR A 58 -6.05 11.05 -18.95
N TYR A 59 -5.70 10.62 -17.75
CA TYR A 59 -6.36 9.58 -16.97
C TYR A 59 -6.98 10.27 -15.75
N ASP A 60 -8.29 10.21 -15.60
CA ASP A 60 -9.06 10.91 -14.58
C ASP A 60 -10.12 9.95 -14.03
N GLN A 61 -10.02 9.57 -12.76
CA GLN A 61 -10.79 8.45 -12.21
C GLN A 61 -11.04 8.59 -10.70
N ASP A 62 -12.31 8.46 -10.32
CA ASP A 62 -12.73 8.23 -8.92
C ASP A 62 -12.70 6.73 -8.60
N PHE A 63 -12.17 6.35 -7.45
CA PHE A 63 -12.06 4.94 -7.05
C PHE A 63 -12.19 4.76 -5.53
N VAL A 64 -12.53 3.54 -5.11
CA VAL A 64 -12.46 3.13 -3.69
C VAL A 64 -11.42 2.03 -3.57
N VAL A 65 -10.56 2.15 -2.56
CA VAL A 65 -9.56 1.15 -2.21
C VAL A 65 -9.72 0.75 -0.74
N VAL A 66 -9.57 -0.54 -0.45
CA VAL A 66 -9.73 -1.12 0.89
C VAL A 66 -8.46 -1.87 1.24
N GLU A 67 -8.05 -1.81 2.50
CA GLU A 67 -6.86 -2.50 3.00
C GLU A 67 -6.91 -4.01 2.70
N GLY A 68 -5.85 -4.52 2.07
CA GLY A 68 -5.77 -5.89 1.56
C GLY A 68 -6.50 -6.14 0.22
N THR A 69 -7.22 -5.17 -0.33
CA THR A 69 -7.90 -5.25 -1.64
C THR A 69 -7.45 -4.08 -2.54
N PRO A 70 -6.33 -4.23 -3.29
CA PRO A 70 -5.83 -3.17 -4.16
C PRO A 70 -6.80 -2.87 -5.29
N PHE A 71 -6.95 -1.59 -5.62
CA PHE A 71 -7.59 -1.15 -6.85
C PHE A 71 -6.58 -1.28 -8.00
N VAL A 72 -7.05 -1.81 -9.14
CA VAL A 72 -6.27 -1.90 -10.37
C VAL A 72 -7.21 -1.53 -11.52
N ASP A 73 -6.80 -0.59 -12.35
CA ASP A 73 -7.46 -0.30 -13.62
C ASP A 73 -6.47 -0.51 -14.78
N ASP A 74 -6.87 -1.33 -15.74
CA ASP A 74 -6.11 -1.64 -16.94
C ASP A 74 -6.86 -1.05 -18.13
N TYR A 75 -6.45 0.16 -18.50
CA TYR A 75 -7.00 0.95 -19.60
C TYR A 75 -6.09 0.88 -20.84
N SER A 76 -5.34 -0.22 -20.97
CA SER A 76 -4.50 -0.53 -22.11
C SER A 76 -5.29 -0.54 -23.42
N THR A 77 -4.58 -0.26 -24.52
CA THR A 77 -5.09 -0.41 -25.89
C THR A 77 -4.34 -1.51 -26.61
N VAL A 78 -4.84 -1.95 -27.77
CA VAL A 78 -4.23 -3.00 -28.61
C VAL A 78 -2.74 -2.76 -28.92
N THR A 79 -2.27 -1.51 -28.85
CA THR A 79 -0.88 -1.11 -29.14
C THR A 79 -0.14 -0.44 -27.97
N ARG A 80 -0.74 -0.27 -26.79
CA ARG A 80 -0.17 0.45 -25.64
C ARG A 80 -0.59 -0.16 -24.30
N GLU A 81 0.36 -0.63 -23.50
CA GLU A 81 0.12 -1.02 -22.10
C GLU A 81 -0.04 0.22 -21.22
N LYS A 82 -1.14 0.29 -20.45
CA LYS A 82 -1.46 1.40 -19.56
C LYS A 82 -2.23 0.91 -18.35
N ILE A 83 -1.68 1.16 -17.16
CA ILE A 83 -2.21 0.58 -15.93
C ILE A 83 -2.02 1.52 -14.73
N PHE A 84 -3.09 1.65 -13.94
CA PHE A 84 -3.10 2.34 -12.66
C PHE A 84 -3.32 1.32 -11.55
N ARG A 85 -2.57 1.44 -10.45
CA ARG A 85 -2.71 0.60 -9.26
C ARG A 85 -2.72 1.48 -8.02
N ALA A 86 -3.57 1.14 -7.06
CA ALA A 86 -3.61 1.79 -5.76
C ALA A 86 -3.86 0.75 -4.65
N SER A 87 -3.17 0.92 -3.52
CA SER A 87 -3.36 0.09 -2.34
C SER A 87 -3.48 0.95 -1.08
N ALA A 88 -4.25 0.49 -0.10
CA ALA A 88 -4.40 1.13 1.20
C ALA A 88 -3.77 0.28 2.31
N SER A 89 -3.16 0.92 3.30
CA SER A 89 -2.63 0.27 4.50
C SER A 89 -2.77 1.17 5.74
N GLN A 90 -2.87 0.56 6.92
CA GLN A 90 -3.04 1.25 8.20
C GLN A 90 -1.74 1.27 9.02
N ILE A 91 -0.84 2.21 8.74
CA ILE A 91 0.40 2.38 9.51
C ILE A 91 0.10 3.06 10.87
N GLY A 92 -0.10 2.23 11.90
CA GLY A 92 -0.33 2.66 13.29
C GLY A 92 -1.70 3.30 13.49
N ARG A 93 -1.83 4.59 13.20
CA ARG A 93 -3.10 5.35 13.23
C ARG A 93 -3.36 6.16 11.95
N ASP A 94 -2.37 6.23 11.06
CA ASP A 94 -2.42 7.02 9.85
C ASP A 94 -2.65 6.06 8.65
N ALA A 95 -3.49 6.45 7.71
CA ALA A 95 -3.81 5.63 6.55
C ALA A 95 -2.89 6.03 5.41
N VAL A 96 -2.22 5.06 4.78
CA VAL A 96 -1.33 5.30 3.64
C VAL A 96 -1.98 4.74 2.40
N LEU A 97 -2.17 5.61 1.41
CA LEU A 97 -2.51 5.28 0.04
C LEU A 97 -1.21 5.23 -0.77
N SER A 98 -0.80 4.06 -1.24
CA SER A 98 0.34 3.89 -2.15
C SER A 98 -0.18 3.68 -3.57
N VAL A 99 0.33 4.44 -4.54
CA VAL A 99 -0.14 4.50 -5.93
C VAL A 99 1.02 4.28 -6.88
N ASP A 100 0.80 3.41 -7.87
CA ASP A 100 1.68 3.19 -9.01
C ASP A 100 0.92 3.46 -10.32
N TRP A 101 1.53 4.19 -11.23
CA TRP A 101 0.99 4.43 -12.57
C TRP A 101 2.05 4.18 -13.63
N PHE A 102 1.65 3.53 -14.72
CA PHE A 102 2.46 3.33 -15.91
C PHE A 102 1.61 3.55 -17.15
N ALA A 103 2.16 4.25 -18.15
CA ALA A 103 1.62 4.28 -19.49
C ALA A 103 2.74 4.24 -20.54
N ASP A 104 2.61 3.33 -21.50
CA ASP A 104 3.23 3.48 -22.81
C ASP A 104 2.51 4.64 -23.54
N VAL A 105 3.19 5.79 -23.59
CA VAL A 105 2.64 7.03 -24.15
C VAL A 105 3.05 7.24 -25.61
N SER A 106 4.15 6.66 -26.09
CA SER A 106 4.77 6.99 -27.38
C SER A 106 5.52 5.80 -27.95
N THR A 107 5.80 5.77 -29.26
CA THR A 107 6.56 4.66 -29.88
C THR A 107 7.99 4.56 -29.34
N PHE A 108 8.47 5.60 -28.65
CA PHE A 108 9.80 5.66 -28.07
C PHE A 108 9.82 6.12 -26.59
N ASP A 109 8.66 6.37 -25.97
CA ASP A 109 8.58 6.89 -24.61
C ASP A 109 7.46 6.20 -23.81
N SER A 110 7.80 5.74 -22.61
CA SER A 110 6.84 5.44 -21.54
C SER A 110 6.92 6.53 -20.47
N ALA A 111 5.89 6.62 -19.63
CA ALA A 111 5.91 7.45 -18.44
C ALA A 111 5.33 6.68 -17.26
N ASP A 112 6.00 6.77 -16.11
CA ASP A 112 5.61 6.09 -14.88
C ASP A 112 5.81 6.99 -13.66
N PHE A 113 5.16 6.63 -12.55
CA PHE A 113 5.54 7.07 -11.21
C PHE A 113 4.98 6.16 -10.13
N SER A 114 5.68 6.08 -9.00
CA SER A 114 5.14 5.61 -7.72
C SER A 114 5.04 6.81 -6.75
N THR A 115 4.01 6.83 -5.91
CA THR A 115 3.83 7.89 -4.89
C THR A 115 2.99 7.41 -3.72
N GLU A 116 3.12 8.08 -2.57
CA GLU A 116 2.36 7.78 -1.35
C GLU A 116 1.66 9.02 -0.80
N LEU A 117 0.46 8.82 -0.27
CA LEU A 117 -0.35 9.83 0.40
C LEU A 117 -0.76 9.33 1.78
N THR A 118 -0.20 9.94 2.83
CA THR A 118 -0.51 9.63 4.22
C THR A 118 -1.62 10.55 4.76
N LEU A 119 -2.78 9.98 5.06
CA LEU A 119 -3.88 10.65 5.74
C LEU A 119 -3.70 10.49 7.25
N LEU A 120 -3.18 11.53 7.90
CA LEU A 120 -3.02 11.55 9.35
C LEU A 120 -4.38 11.32 10.04
N ARG A 121 -4.39 10.64 11.19
CA ARG A 121 -5.61 10.19 11.90
C ARG A 121 -6.69 11.26 12.08
N ASN A 122 -6.29 12.52 12.25
CA ASN A 122 -7.19 13.65 12.51
C ASN A 122 -7.55 14.43 11.24
N GLN A 123 -7.13 13.98 10.05
CA GLN A 123 -7.47 14.55 8.76
C GLN A 123 -8.47 13.62 8.04
N ALA A 124 -9.63 14.17 7.67
CA ALA A 124 -10.62 13.46 6.87
C ALA A 124 -10.19 13.31 5.40
N GLN A 125 -9.30 14.18 4.92
CA GLN A 125 -8.82 14.27 3.54
C GLN A 125 -7.30 14.39 3.48
N GLY A 126 -6.69 13.75 2.48
CA GLY A 126 -5.33 14.00 2.01
C GLY A 126 -5.32 14.50 0.55
N LEU A 127 -4.22 15.17 0.18
CA LEU A 127 -3.91 15.65 -1.17
C LEU A 127 -2.41 15.47 -1.43
N THR A 128 -2.04 14.93 -2.59
CA THR A 128 -0.66 14.98 -3.11
C THR A 128 -0.68 15.35 -4.60
N SER A 129 0.34 16.07 -5.06
CA SER A 129 0.46 16.50 -6.45
C SER A 129 1.93 16.73 -6.81
N ALA A 130 2.39 16.21 -7.94
CA ALA A 130 3.73 16.45 -8.44
C ALA A 130 3.74 16.56 -9.97
N SER A 131 4.89 16.97 -10.53
CA SER A 131 5.11 16.98 -11.97
C SER A 131 6.58 16.76 -12.30
N HIS A 132 6.82 15.99 -13.36
CA HIS A 132 8.13 15.77 -13.95
C HIS A 132 8.11 16.23 -15.41
N THR A 133 9.23 16.79 -15.88
CA THR A 133 9.39 17.25 -17.26
C THR A 133 10.76 16.80 -17.78
N TYR A 134 10.80 16.15 -18.93
CA TYR A 134 12.04 15.86 -19.67
C TYR A 134 12.02 16.52 -21.05
N SER A 135 13.19 16.59 -21.67
CA SER A 135 13.39 17.26 -22.97
C SER A 135 14.14 16.35 -23.93
N THR A 136 13.74 16.39 -25.18
CA THR A 136 14.29 15.62 -26.30
C THR A 136 14.68 16.59 -27.43
N SER A 137 15.29 16.11 -28.51
CA SER A 137 15.47 16.91 -29.72
C SER A 137 14.15 17.24 -30.44
N SER A 138 13.12 16.40 -30.29
CA SER A 138 11.79 16.59 -30.86
C SER A 138 10.88 17.54 -30.06
N GLY A 139 11.15 17.75 -28.77
CA GLY A 139 10.34 18.62 -27.91
C GLY A 139 10.41 18.27 -26.42
N HIS A 140 9.43 18.74 -25.65
CA HIS A 140 9.34 18.57 -24.20
C HIS A 140 8.16 17.68 -23.83
N ALA A 141 8.38 16.74 -22.91
CA ALA A 141 7.35 15.88 -22.36
C ALA A 141 7.17 16.19 -20.87
N ARG A 142 5.93 16.37 -20.44
CA ARG A 142 5.58 16.66 -19.05
C ARG A 142 4.50 15.69 -18.56
N THR A 143 4.77 15.04 -17.45
CA THR A 143 3.74 14.30 -16.68
C THR A 143 3.45 15.07 -15.40
N SER A 144 2.18 15.14 -15.01
CA SER A 144 1.73 15.71 -13.74
C SER A 144 0.57 14.92 -13.18
N TYR A 145 0.54 14.72 -11.87
CA TYR A 145 -0.58 14.10 -11.17
C TYR A 145 -1.12 14.99 -10.06
N THR A 146 -2.39 14.76 -9.73
CA THR A 146 -3.04 15.21 -8.50
C THR A 146 -3.88 14.05 -7.99
N ILE A 147 -3.67 13.66 -6.73
CA ILE A 147 -4.37 12.57 -6.05
C ILE A 147 -4.99 13.12 -4.78
N THR A 148 -6.29 12.95 -4.61
CA THR A 148 -6.99 13.18 -3.35
C THR A 148 -7.50 11.87 -2.79
N ALA A 149 -7.60 11.82 -1.46
CA ALA A 149 -8.14 10.67 -0.74
C ALA A 149 -8.92 11.15 0.48
N PHE A 150 -10.00 10.46 0.80
CA PHE A 150 -10.86 10.69 1.94
C PHE A 150 -11.01 9.40 2.73
N ARG A 151 -11.02 9.46 4.07
CA ARG A 151 -11.41 8.32 4.89
C ARG A 151 -12.93 8.11 4.78
N ASN A 152 -13.33 6.88 4.49
CA ASN A 152 -14.72 6.42 4.42
C ASN A 152 -15.14 5.74 5.74
#